data_AF-A0A4Q5TX31-F1
#
_entry.id   AF-A0A4Q5TX31-F1
#
_cell.length_a   1.000
_cell.length_b   1.000
_cell.length_c   1.000
_cell.angle_alpha   90.00
_cell.angle_beta   90.00
_cell.angle_gamma   90.00
#
_symmetry.space_group_name_H-M   'P 1'
#
loop_
_entity.id
_entity.type
_entity.pdbx_description
1 polymer ?
#
loop_
_entity_poly.entity_id
_entity_poly.type
_entity_poly.pdbx_seq_one_letter_code
_entity_poly.pdbx_strand_id
1 'polypeptide(L)'
;MNRYILFFLVTAFLSANRLQAQLPVDSTVKVTQQQRALGFLDSLGKLAPSKYWPNVDPDLFLVNLRTFALTPLRFYEGKGTNFCAYSAITYIPLNYDPDGFSRFMVTLYNTGKAKMGKVWFRPGKAIQEEAGLIRYKGALDISPAGQMWFLCLADRFKGYLNIFNRHFDKGDENTLWASTNFAKFNRMLRRLFRFEVHAKGSDLIRPPVKDLYKYLSGKISEGPIFLYLNNRLLYKKNHVVTRFGIPTHYVLLLDIYKSGDGRINIVYWDYGKKTLQQVPPKLLKKIIYGITHFNPVAKK
;
A
#
# COMPACT_ATOMS: atom_id res chain seq x y z
N MET A 1 -2.46 -20.44 -99.66
CA MET A 1 -3.90 -20.38 -100.01
C MET A 1 -4.64 -19.79 -98.81
N ASN A 2 -5.31 -18.65 -99.02
CA ASN A 2 -6.46 -18.06 -98.29
C ASN A 2 -6.52 -18.14 -96.75
N ARG A 3 -6.43 -17.03 -95.99
CA ARG A 3 -7.35 -15.86 -95.83
C ARG A 3 -8.32 -16.04 -94.63
N TYR A 4 -8.54 -14.92 -93.93
CA TYR A 4 -9.61 -14.56 -92.97
C TYR A 4 -9.37 -14.89 -91.48
N ILE A 5 -8.94 -13.90 -90.66
CA ILE A 5 -9.70 -12.84 -89.94
C ILE A 5 -10.56 -13.40 -88.79
N LEU A 6 -10.19 -13.07 -87.54
CA LEU A 6 -11.13 -12.50 -86.57
C LEU A 6 -10.40 -11.80 -85.40
N PHE A 7 -10.73 -10.53 -85.22
CA PHE A 7 -10.42 -9.70 -84.05
C PHE A 7 -11.19 -10.21 -82.82
N PHE A 8 -10.53 -10.32 -81.66
CA PHE A 8 -11.20 -10.11 -80.38
C PHE A 8 -10.25 -9.45 -79.38
N LEU A 9 -10.63 -8.23 -78.97
CA LEU A 9 -10.11 -7.52 -77.81
C LEU A 9 -10.36 -8.35 -76.55
N VAL A 10 -9.31 -8.61 -75.77
CA VAL A 10 -9.44 -8.87 -74.33
C VAL A 10 -8.43 -7.99 -73.61
N THR A 11 -8.93 -6.86 -73.11
CA THR A 11 -8.31 -6.05 -72.07
C THR A 11 -8.25 -6.86 -70.78
N ALA A 12 -7.11 -7.50 -70.50
CA ALA A 12 -6.82 -8.05 -69.18
C ALA A 12 -6.31 -6.90 -68.29
N PHE A 13 -7.23 -6.36 -67.49
CA PHE A 13 -6.90 -5.55 -66.32
C PHE A 13 -5.91 -6.31 -65.45
N LEU A 14 -4.71 -5.75 -65.30
CA LEU A 14 -3.76 -6.10 -64.25
C LEU A 14 -4.42 -5.80 -62.90
N SER A 15 -5.10 -6.79 -62.33
CA SER A 15 -5.43 -6.84 -60.92
C SER A 15 -4.13 -6.94 -60.14
N ALA A 16 -3.55 -5.77 -59.84
CA ALA A 16 -2.59 -5.63 -58.78
C ALA A 16 -3.27 -6.12 -57.49
N ASN A 17 -3.02 -7.38 -57.15
CA ASN A 17 -3.21 -7.88 -55.80
C ASN A 17 -2.36 -7.00 -54.89
N ARG A 18 -2.97 -5.93 -54.37
CA ARG A 18 -2.52 -5.32 -53.13
C ARG A 18 -2.74 -6.39 -52.08
N LEU A 19 -1.70 -7.21 -51.89
CA LEU A 19 -1.41 -7.84 -50.63
C LEU A 19 -1.39 -6.71 -49.61
N GLN A 20 -2.55 -6.46 -49.02
CA GLN A 20 -2.68 -5.67 -47.83
C GLN A 20 -1.92 -6.46 -46.78
N ALA A 21 -0.64 -6.11 -46.61
CA ALA A 21 0.15 -6.56 -45.50
C ALA A 21 -0.64 -6.20 -44.25
N GLN A 22 -1.38 -7.17 -43.72
CA GLN A 22 -1.86 -7.09 -42.35
C GLN A 22 -0.61 -6.99 -41.52
N LEU A 23 -0.35 -5.78 -41.01
CA LEU A 23 0.59 -5.58 -39.93
C LEU A 23 0.28 -6.66 -38.90
N PRO A 24 1.29 -7.40 -38.41
CA PRO A 24 1.06 -8.35 -37.33
C PRO A 24 0.40 -7.54 -36.21
N VAL A 25 -0.85 -7.88 -35.90
CA VAL A 25 -1.50 -7.40 -34.69
C VAL A 25 -0.68 -8.03 -33.58
N ASP A 26 0.28 -7.26 -33.08
CA ASP A 26 1.01 -7.59 -31.86
C ASP A 26 -0.01 -7.52 -30.72
N SER A 27 -0.77 -8.59 -30.56
CA SER A 27 -1.84 -8.73 -29.58
C SER A 27 -1.31 -8.96 -28.17
N THR A 28 -0.04 -8.66 -27.89
CA THR A 28 0.49 -8.70 -26.54
C THR A 28 0.27 -7.37 -25.83
N VAL A 29 -1.00 -6.95 -25.70
CA VAL A 29 -1.37 -5.92 -24.73
C VAL A 29 -1.01 -6.44 -23.35
N LYS A 30 0.11 -5.99 -22.81
CA LYS A 30 0.57 -6.36 -21.46
C LYS A 30 -0.37 -5.73 -20.43
N VAL A 31 -1.39 -6.49 -20.03
CA VAL A 31 -2.36 -6.09 -19.01
C VAL A 31 -1.62 -5.73 -17.72
N THR A 32 -1.87 -4.54 -17.18
CA THR A 32 -1.24 -4.08 -15.93
C THR A 32 -1.75 -4.90 -14.74
N GLN A 33 -1.02 -4.90 -13.62
CA GLN A 33 -1.52 -5.57 -12.40
C GLN A 33 -2.83 -4.95 -11.91
N GLN A 34 -3.00 -3.64 -12.08
CA GLN A 34 -4.26 -2.95 -11.74
C GLN A 34 -5.42 -3.47 -12.59
N GLN A 35 -5.22 -3.62 -13.90
CA GLN A 35 -6.25 -4.16 -14.80
C GLN A 35 -6.59 -5.61 -14.47
N ARG A 36 -5.60 -6.44 -14.12
CA ARG A 36 -5.86 -7.80 -13.63
C ARG A 36 -6.70 -7.81 -12.35
N ALA A 37 -6.38 -6.93 -11.39
CA ALA A 37 -7.12 -6.79 -10.15
C ALA A 37 -8.58 -6.41 -10.42
N LEU A 38 -8.83 -5.44 -11.30
CA LEU A 38 -10.18 -5.02 -11.67
C LEU A 38 -10.94 -6.13 -12.39
N GLY A 39 -10.32 -6.77 -13.40
CA GLY A 39 -10.94 -7.89 -14.11
C GLY A 39 -11.30 -9.05 -13.16
N PHE A 40 -10.45 -9.34 -12.17
CA PHE A 40 -10.77 -10.30 -11.12
C PHE A 40 -11.98 -9.84 -10.29
N LEU A 41 -11.98 -8.61 -9.77
CA LEU A 41 -13.07 -8.08 -8.95
C LEU A 41 -14.41 -8.01 -9.71
N ASP A 42 -14.37 -7.70 -11.00
CA ASP A 42 -15.55 -7.64 -11.86
C ASP A 42 -16.09 -9.04 -12.17
N SER A 43 -15.22 -10.04 -12.31
CA SER A 43 -15.63 -11.44 -12.50
C SER A 43 -16.38 -12.05 -11.31
N LEU A 44 -16.28 -11.46 -10.11
CA LEU A 44 -16.97 -11.94 -8.92
C LEU A 44 -18.46 -11.60 -8.92
N GLY A 45 -18.89 -10.59 -9.70
CA GLY A 45 -20.26 -10.08 -9.63
C GLY A 45 -20.59 -9.56 -8.23
N LYS A 46 -21.67 -10.09 -7.63
CA LYS A 46 -22.09 -9.79 -6.25
C LYS A 46 -21.56 -10.83 -5.28
N LEU A 47 -21.11 -10.39 -4.12
CA LEU A 47 -20.73 -11.29 -3.02
C LEU A 47 -21.91 -11.49 -2.06
N ALA A 48 -22.07 -12.72 -1.56
CA ALA A 48 -22.98 -12.98 -0.46
C ALA A 48 -22.41 -12.43 0.87
N PRO A 49 -23.28 -12.06 1.84
CA PRO A 49 -22.83 -11.72 3.18
C PRO A 49 -21.95 -12.80 3.80
N SER A 50 -20.78 -12.40 4.30
CA SER A 50 -19.85 -13.35 4.92
C SER A 50 -20.27 -13.73 6.33
N LYS A 51 -20.38 -15.04 6.58
CA LYS A 51 -20.54 -15.59 7.93
C LYS A 51 -19.36 -15.30 8.87
N TYR A 52 -18.20 -14.97 8.30
CA TYR A 52 -16.98 -14.66 9.06
C TYR A 52 -16.83 -13.17 9.34
N TRP A 53 -17.52 -12.31 8.60
CA TRP A 53 -17.42 -10.86 8.70
C TRP A 53 -18.82 -10.26 8.69
N PRO A 54 -19.62 -10.49 9.75
CA PRO A 54 -21.06 -10.21 9.74
C PRO A 54 -21.40 -8.73 9.53
N ASN A 55 -20.47 -7.83 9.85
CA ASN A 55 -20.67 -6.39 9.77
C ASN A 55 -19.97 -5.74 8.55
N VAL A 56 -19.34 -6.54 7.69
CA VAL A 56 -18.73 -6.06 6.45
C VAL A 56 -19.76 -6.15 5.32
N ASP A 57 -20.26 -4.98 4.91
CA ASP A 57 -21.11 -4.83 3.74
C ASP A 57 -20.39 -5.33 2.46
N PRO A 58 -20.93 -6.34 1.74
CA PRO A 58 -20.24 -6.96 0.60
C PRO A 58 -20.02 -6.02 -0.58
N ASP A 59 -20.99 -5.14 -0.86
CA ASP A 59 -20.93 -4.24 -2.01
C ASP A 59 -19.90 -3.13 -1.75
N LEU A 60 -19.94 -2.53 -0.56
CA LEU A 60 -18.97 -1.54 -0.13
C LEU A 60 -17.57 -2.14 -0.03
N PHE A 61 -17.46 -3.39 0.43
CA PHE A 61 -16.20 -4.14 0.44
C PHE A 61 -15.58 -4.23 -0.95
N LEU A 62 -16.34 -4.63 -1.98
CA LEU A 62 -15.85 -4.69 -3.35
C LEU A 62 -15.52 -3.30 -3.92
N VAL A 63 -16.32 -2.28 -3.63
CA VAL A 63 -16.05 -0.88 -4.03
C VAL A 63 -14.73 -0.39 -3.42
N ASN A 64 -14.47 -0.71 -2.16
CA ASN A 64 -13.20 -0.37 -1.51
C ASN A 64 -12.02 -1.04 -2.22
N LEU A 65 -12.09 -2.35 -2.52
CA LEU A 65 -11.00 -3.06 -3.20
C LEU A 65 -10.71 -2.47 -4.59
N ARG A 66 -11.74 -2.13 -5.38
CA ARG A 66 -11.57 -1.43 -6.66
C ARG A 66 -10.86 -0.09 -6.48
N THR A 67 -11.29 0.68 -5.47
CA THR A 67 -10.68 1.96 -5.13
C THR A 67 -9.20 1.81 -4.76
N PHE A 68 -8.85 0.77 -3.99
CA PHE A 68 -7.47 0.52 -3.59
C PHE A 68 -6.58 0.13 -4.77
N ALA A 69 -7.10 -0.67 -5.70
CA ALA A 69 -6.39 -1.06 -6.92
C ALA A 69 -6.13 0.13 -7.86
N LEU A 70 -7.09 1.07 -7.95
CA LEU A 70 -7.00 2.25 -8.81
C LEU A 70 -6.21 3.40 -8.17
N THR A 71 -6.36 3.58 -6.87
CA THR A 71 -5.84 4.76 -6.15
C THR A 71 -5.16 4.37 -4.83
N PRO A 72 -3.99 3.70 -4.88
CA PRO A 72 -3.30 3.21 -3.67
C PRO A 72 -3.08 4.25 -2.57
N LEU A 73 -2.78 5.50 -2.96
CA LEU A 73 -2.52 6.59 -2.02
C LEU A 73 -3.79 7.18 -1.37
N ARG A 74 -5.00 6.76 -1.78
CA ARG A 74 -6.26 7.12 -1.10
C ARG A 74 -6.57 6.20 0.08
N PHE A 75 -5.78 5.14 0.29
CA PHE A 75 -5.91 4.27 1.45
C PHE A 75 -5.75 5.11 2.73
N TYR A 76 -6.66 4.96 3.69
CA TYR A 76 -6.76 5.90 4.80
C TYR A 76 -6.96 5.17 6.12
N GLU A 77 -6.04 5.38 7.06
CA GLU A 77 -5.99 4.64 8.33
C GLU A 77 -6.97 5.09 9.43
N GLY A 78 -7.73 6.15 9.20
CA GLY A 78 -8.64 6.67 10.21
C GLY A 78 -8.01 7.72 11.13
N LYS A 79 -8.77 8.76 11.48
CA LYS A 79 -8.34 9.80 12.41
C LYS A 79 -8.25 9.25 13.83
N GLY A 80 -7.11 9.47 14.48
CA GLY A 80 -6.92 9.12 15.90
C GLY A 80 -6.62 7.64 16.17
N THR A 81 -6.54 6.81 15.12
CA THR A 81 -6.11 5.42 15.24
C THR A 81 -4.57 5.34 15.33
N ASN A 82 -4.07 4.20 15.79
CA ASN A 82 -2.64 3.84 15.75
C ASN A 82 -2.30 2.98 14.52
N PHE A 83 -3.05 3.14 13.42
CA PHE A 83 -2.95 2.31 12.21
C PHE A 83 -1.97 2.82 11.14
N CYS A 84 -1.26 3.93 11.38
CA CYS A 84 -0.32 4.53 10.42
C CYS A 84 0.73 3.54 9.87
N ALA A 85 1.29 2.69 10.72
CA ALA A 85 2.24 1.64 10.32
C ALA A 85 1.62 0.61 9.37
N TYR A 86 0.37 0.24 9.61
CA TYR A 86 -0.37 -0.68 8.75
C TYR A 86 -0.77 -0.01 7.42
N SER A 87 -1.07 1.29 7.44
CA SER A 87 -1.30 2.08 6.23
C SER A 87 -0.06 2.11 5.35
N ALA A 88 1.07 2.50 5.95
CA ALA A 88 2.36 2.59 5.26
C ALA A 88 2.77 1.26 4.62
N ILE A 89 2.64 0.14 5.33
CA ILE A 89 2.98 -1.17 4.76
C ILE A 89 2.01 -1.61 3.65
N THR A 90 0.75 -1.16 3.69
CA THR A 90 -0.26 -1.49 2.67
C THR A 90 0.02 -0.81 1.33
N TYR A 91 0.80 0.26 1.31
CA TYR A 91 1.32 0.85 0.06
C TYR A 91 1.96 -0.22 -0.84
N ILE A 92 2.68 -1.19 -0.25
CA ILE A 92 3.41 -2.20 -1.00
C ILE A 92 2.49 -3.08 -1.86
N PRO A 93 1.56 -3.87 -1.29
CA PRO A 93 0.72 -4.73 -2.10
C PRO A 93 -0.14 -3.92 -3.08
N LEU A 94 -0.60 -2.73 -2.71
CA LEU A 94 -1.41 -1.91 -3.61
C LEU A 94 -0.64 -1.36 -4.82
N ASN A 95 0.67 -1.12 -4.71
CA ASN A 95 1.48 -0.60 -5.82
C ASN A 95 2.22 -1.69 -6.61
N TYR A 96 2.59 -2.80 -5.96
CA TYR A 96 3.42 -3.85 -6.59
C TYR A 96 2.62 -5.09 -6.99
N ASP A 97 1.53 -5.42 -6.30
CA ASP A 97 0.70 -6.60 -6.59
C ASP A 97 -0.78 -6.40 -6.18
N PRO A 98 -1.50 -5.43 -6.78
CA PRO A 98 -2.90 -5.15 -6.45
C PRO A 98 -3.85 -6.32 -6.79
N ASP A 99 -3.51 -7.16 -7.76
CA ASP A 99 -4.28 -8.39 -8.07
C ASP A 99 -4.13 -9.42 -6.93
N GLY A 100 -2.89 -9.72 -6.52
CA GLY A 100 -2.64 -10.61 -5.41
C GLY A 100 -3.27 -10.11 -4.10
N PHE A 101 -3.25 -8.80 -3.85
CA PHE A 101 -3.94 -8.20 -2.71
C PHE A 101 -5.45 -8.38 -2.76
N SER A 102 -6.08 -8.10 -3.91
CA SER A 102 -7.53 -8.26 -4.09
C SER A 102 -7.97 -9.71 -3.87
N ARG A 103 -7.25 -10.67 -4.46
CA ARG A 103 -7.50 -12.11 -4.27
C ARG A 103 -7.34 -12.54 -2.82
N PHE A 104 -6.30 -12.04 -2.14
CA PHE A 104 -6.08 -12.29 -0.71
C PHE A 104 -7.26 -11.76 0.12
N MET A 105 -7.68 -10.52 -0.11
CA MET A 105 -8.77 -9.89 0.65
C MET A 105 -10.10 -10.61 0.44
N VAL A 106 -10.43 -10.98 -0.80
CA VAL A 106 -11.65 -11.76 -1.11
C VAL A 106 -11.59 -13.15 -0.48
N THR A 107 -10.43 -13.82 -0.49
CA THR A 107 -10.26 -15.12 0.18
C THR A 107 -10.47 -15.00 1.69
N LEU A 108 -9.90 -13.95 2.30
CA LEU A 108 -10.06 -13.67 3.72
C LEU A 108 -11.52 -13.38 4.08
N TYR A 109 -12.22 -12.63 3.22
CA TYR A 109 -13.65 -12.35 3.36
C TYR A 109 -14.49 -13.63 3.30
N ASN A 110 -14.27 -14.46 2.29
CA ASN A 110 -15.11 -15.65 2.05
C ASN A 110 -14.84 -16.79 3.03
N THR A 111 -13.63 -16.91 3.58
CA THR A 111 -13.22 -18.09 4.36
C THR A 111 -12.80 -17.79 5.79
N GLY A 112 -12.74 -16.51 6.17
CA GLY A 112 -12.26 -16.06 7.48
C GLY A 112 -10.75 -16.25 7.69
N LYS A 113 -10.03 -16.77 6.69
CA LYS A 113 -8.58 -17.01 6.76
C LYS A 113 -7.92 -16.85 5.40
N ALA A 114 -6.69 -16.33 5.36
CA ALA A 114 -5.96 -16.24 4.11
C ALA A 114 -4.45 -16.21 4.38
N LYS A 115 -3.65 -16.43 3.33
CA LYS A 115 -2.19 -16.40 3.42
C LYS A 115 -1.64 -15.25 2.58
N MET A 116 -0.74 -14.47 3.16
CA MET A 116 0.09 -13.49 2.45
C MET A 116 1.55 -13.71 2.83
N GLY A 117 2.41 -13.90 1.82
CA GLY A 117 3.81 -14.24 2.04
C GLY A 117 3.98 -15.48 2.94
N LYS A 118 4.69 -15.32 4.06
CA LYS A 118 4.95 -16.37 5.07
C LYS A 118 3.95 -16.35 6.22
N VAL A 119 2.82 -15.67 6.07
CA VAL A 119 1.87 -15.40 7.17
C VAL A 119 0.49 -15.91 6.81
N TRP A 120 -0.03 -16.78 7.69
CA TRP A 120 -1.45 -17.10 7.75
C TRP A 120 -2.16 -16.11 8.66
N PHE A 121 -3.21 -15.49 8.13
CA PHE A 121 -4.19 -14.69 8.85
C PHE A 121 -5.37 -15.57 9.22
N ARG A 122 -5.68 -15.60 10.52
CA ARG A 122 -6.83 -16.26 11.14
C ARG A 122 -7.28 -15.37 12.30
N PRO A 123 -7.88 -14.22 11.99
CA PRO A 123 -8.26 -13.23 13.00
C PRO A 123 -9.21 -13.84 14.03
N GLY A 124 -9.10 -13.38 15.28
CA GLY A 124 -10.02 -13.78 16.35
C GLY A 124 -11.47 -13.33 16.08
N LYS A 125 -12.43 -13.96 16.78
CA LYS A 125 -13.87 -13.66 16.61
C LYS A 125 -14.20 -12.18 16.86
N ALA A 126 -13.60 -11.59 17.89
CA ALA A 126 -13.82 -10.17 18.21
C ALA A 126 -13.39 -9.22 17.07
N ILE A 127 -12.32 -9.57 16.35
CA ILE A 127 -11.86 -8.83 15.17
C ILE A 127 -12.84 -9.00 14.01
N GLN A 128 -13.31 -10.23 13.80
CA GLN A 128 -14.28 -10.58 12.79
C GLN A 128 -15.60 -9.83 12.96
N GLU A 129 -16.05 -9.70 14.21
CA GLU A 129 -17.26 -8.99 14.58
C GLU A 129 -17.09 -7.47 14.51
N GLU A 130 -15.92 -6.91 14.84
CA GLU A 130 -15.74 -5.45 14.83
C GLU A 130 -15.56 -4.86 13.43
N ALA A 131 -14.96 -5.60 12.49
CA ALA A 131 -14.72 -5.06 11.15
C ALA A 131 -16.02 -4.63 10.47
N GLY A 132 -16.07 -3.38 10.01
CA GLY A 132 -17.25 -2.72 9.45
C GLY A 132 -18.03 -1.85 10.45
N LEU A 133 -17.76 -1.99 11.75
CA LEU A 133 -18.38 -1.20 12.82
C LEU A 133 -17.54 -0.02 13.32
N ILE A 134 -16.27 0.11 12.90
CA ILE A 134 -15.45 1.26 13.31
C ILE A 134 -16.06 2.53 12.69
N ARG A 135 -16.31 3.54 13.54
CA ARG A 135 -16.91 4.84 13.17
C ARG A 135 -16.14 6.01 13.79
N TYR A 136 -16.45 7.22 13.33
CA TYR A 136 -15.85 8.49 13.76
C TYR A 136 -14.36 8.61 13.47
N LYS A 137 -13.89 7.89 12.45
CA LYS A 137 -12.52 7.89 11.96
C LYS A 137 -12.39 8.59 10.61
N GLY A 138 -13.48 9.03 9.97
CA GLY A 138 -13.45 9.75 8.68
C GLY A 138 -13.62 8.78 7.52
N ALA A 139 -12.78 8.84 6.47
CA ALA A 139 -12.95 7.96 5.29
C ALA A 139 -12.85 6.46 5.61
N LEU A 140 -12.27 6.09 6.77
CA LEU A 140 -12.25 4.70 7.24
C LEU A 140 -13.66 4.20 7.64
N ASP A 141 -14.58 5.10 7.99
CA ASP A 141 -15.94 4.76 8.45
C ASP A 141 -16.75 4.06 7.36
N ILE A 142 -16.44 4.36 6.09
CA ILE A 142 -17.05 3.77 4.89
C ILE A 142 -16.08 2.82 4.15
N SER A 143 -15.06 2.33 4.86
CA SER A 143 -14.03 1.46 4.30
C SER A 143 -13.92 0.14 5.06
N PRO A 144 -14.98 -0.71 5.09
CA PRO A 144 -14.94 -1.98 5.81
C PRO A 144 -13.83 -2.92 5.34
N ALA A 145 -13.41 -2.87 4.06
CA ALA A 145 -12.25 -3.63 3.59
C ALA A 145 -10.95 -3.14 4.26
N GLY A 146 -10.79 -1.82 4.42
CA GLY A 146 -9.66 -1.21 5.13
C GLY A 146 -9.67 -1.59 6.61
N GLN A 147 -10.83 -1.50 7.27
CA GLN A 147 -10.99 -1.91 8.67
C GLN A 147 -10.59 -3.38 8.87
N MET A 148 -11.12 -4.28 8.04
CA MET A 148 -10.80 -5.71 8.07
C MET A 148 -9.29 -5.94 7.96
N TRP A 149 -8.63 -5.26 7.03
CA TRP A 149 -7.19 -5.41 6.83
C TRP A 149 -6.36 -4.89 8.00
N PHE A 150 -6.67 -3.70 8.52
CA PHE A 150 -5.95 -3.11 9.65
C PHE A 150 -6.07 -3.94 10.92
N LEU A 151 -7.30 -4.37 11.23
CA LEU A 151 -7.55 -5.21 12.39
C LEU A 151 -6.83 -6.56 12.27
N CYS A 152 -6.81 -7.18 11.08
CA CYS A 152 -6.06 -8.41 10.82
C CYS A 152 -4.55 -8.25 11.04
N LEU A 153 -3.97 -7.14 10.57
CA LEU A 153 -2.54 -6.85 10.79
C LEU A 153 -2.22 -6.63 12.27
N ALA A 154 -3.03 -5.83 12.96
CA ALA A 154 -2.86 -5.54 14.38
C ALA A 154 -3.04 -6.80 15.25
N ASP A 155 -4.00 -7.65 14.92
CA ASP A 155 -4.22 -8.92 15.60
C ASP A 155 -3.04 -9.89 15.38
N ARG A 156 -2.60 -10.04 14.12
CA ARG A 156 -1.59 -11.03 13.77
C ARG A 156 -0.20 -10.71 14.32
N PHE A 157 0.18 -9.44 14.37
CA PHE A 157 1.53 -9.02 14.70
C PHE A 157 1.58 -8.29 16.04
N LYS A 158 2.32 -8.86 17.01
CA LYS A 158 2.54 -8.23 18.32
C LYS A 158 4.01 -7.88 18.54
N GLY A 159 4.28 -6.77 19.19
CA GLY A 159 5.59 -6.31 19.64
C GLY A 159 5.54 -5.94 21.13
N TYR A 160 6.63 -5.39 21.67
CA TYR A 160 6.69 -5.06 23.11
C TYR A 160 5.62 -4.07 23.54
N LEU A 161 5.17 -3.16 22.66
CA LEU A 161 4.09 -2.22 22.94
C LEU A 161 2.75 -2.92 23.19
N ASN A 162 2.56 -4.14 22.66
CA ASN A 162 1.31 -4.89 22.76
C ASN A 162 1.31 -5.91 23.91
N ILE A 163 2.34 -5.93 24.77
CA ILE A 163 2.49 -6.98 25.80
C ILE A 163 1.35 -6.94 26.83
N PHE A 164 0.96 -5.74 27.27
CA PHE A 164 -0.09 -5.55 28.27
C PHE A 164 -1.50 -5.57 27.67
N ASN A 165 -1.63 -5.46 26.35
CA ASN A 165 -2.90 -5.65 25.65
C ASN A 165 -2.69 -6.47 24.37
N ARG A 166 -2.89 -7.79 24.51
CA ARG A 166 -2.65 -8.79 23.44
C ARG A 166 -3.91 -9.18 22.68
N HIS A 167 -5.08 -9.07 23.31
CA HIS A 167 -6.37 -9.42 22.73
C HIS A 167 -7.10 -8.15 22.31
N PHE A 168 -8.06 -8.27 21.42
CA PHE A 168 -8.78 -7.10 20.94
C PHE A 168 -9.99 -6.83 21.83
N ASP A 169 -10.11 -5.59 22.29
CA ASP A 169 -11.32 -5.00 22.85
C ASP A 169 -11.79 -3.82 21.99
N LYS A 170 -13.09 -3.54 22.00
CA LYS A 170 -13.67 -2.45 21.22
C LYS A 170 -13.01 -1.10 21.57
N GLY A 171 -12.54 -0.37 20.56
CA GLY A 171 -11.80 0.89 20.73
C GLY A 171 -10.27 0.75 20.71
N ASP A 172 -9.75 -0.47 20.65
CA ASP A 172 -8.31 -0.75 20.64
C ASP A 172 -7.56 -0.25 19.40
N GLU A 173 -8.28 0.18 18.35
CA GLU A 173 -7.67 0.86 17.22
C GLU A 173 -6.94 2.15 17.64
N ASN A 174 -7.25 2.71 18.81
CA ASN A 174 -6.60 3.92 19.36
C ASN A 174 -5.62 3.64 20.50
N THR A 175 -5.42 2.37 20.88
CA THR A 175 -4.62 1.99 22.06
C THR A 175 -3.26 1.40 21.68
N LEU A 176 -2.51 0.99 22.70
CA LEU A 176 -1.25 0.27 22.49
C LEU A 176 -1.44 -1.06 21.77
N TRP A 177 -2.65 -1.64 21.74
CA TRP A 177 -2.92 -2.86 20.97
C TRP A 177 -2.69 -2.68 19.46
N ALA A 178 -3.18 -1.58 18.90
CA ALA A 178 -2.96 -1.23 17.50
C ALA A 178 -1.56 -0.67 17.24
N SER A 179 -0.81 -0.27 18.28
CA SER A 179 0.49 0.39 18.12
C SER A 179 1.57 -0.51 17.52
N THR A 180 2.52 0.12 16.82
CA THR A 180 3.61 -0.57 16.13
C THR A 180 4.96 0.07 16.45
N ASN A 181 5.87 -0.75 17.02
CA ASN A 181 7.28 -0.39 17.23
C ASN A 181 8.13 -0.71 15.99
N PHE A 182 9.38 -0.22 15.96
CA PHE A 182 10.27 -0.37 14.80
C PHE A 182 10.55 -1.83 14.44
N ALA A 183 10.76 -2.68 15.44
CA ALA A 183 10.99 -4.10 15.23
C ALA A 183 9.77 -4.81 14.61
N LYS A 184 8.55 -4.51 15.10
CA LYS A 184 7.28 -5.07 14.62
C LYS A 184 7.05 -4.68 13.16
N PHE A 185 7.23 -3.41 12.80
CA PHE A 185 7.08 -2.95 11.42
C PHE A 185 7.99 -3.69 10.45
N ASN A 186 9.29 -3.75 10.76
CA ASN A 186 10.27 -4.43 9.92
C ASN A 186 10.01 -5.95 9.83
N ARG A 187 9.53 -6.57 10.92
CA ARG A 187 9.13 -7.98 10.90
C ARG A 187 7.89 -8.21 10.03
N MET A 188 6.91 -7.30 10.03
CA MET A 188 5.77 -7.39 9.11
C MET A 188 6.25 -7.39 7.67
N LEU A 189 7.12 -6.43 7.29
CA LEU A 189 7.67 -6.34 5.93
C LEU A 189 8.34 -7.65 5.48
N ARG A 190 9.27 -8.19 6.27
CA ARG A 190 10.01 -9.42 5.94
C ARG A 190 9.14 -10.67 5.87
N ARG A 191 8.01 -10.69 6.58
CA ARG A 191 7.12 -11.86 6.63
C ARG A 191 6.04 -11.80 5.57
N LEU A 192 5.51 -10.62 5.27
CA LEU A 192 4.45 -10.43 4.29
C LEU A 192 5.00 -10.40 2.87
N PHE A 193 6.20 -9.85 2.67
CA PHE A 193 6.78 -9.66 1.35
C PHE A 193 8.14 -10.34 1.23
N ARG A 194 8.50 -10.69 0.00
CA ARG A 194 9.75 -11.37 -0.34
C ARG A 194 10.85 -10.37 -0.70
N PHE A 195 10.99 -9.29 0.06
CA PHE A 195 11.99 -8.25 -0.19
C PHE A 195 13.15 -8.33 0.80
N GLU A 196 14.33 -7.91 0.34
CA GLU A 196 15.47 -7.62 1.21
C GLU A 196 15.22 -6.30 1.94
N VAL A 197 14.84 -6.39 3.22
CA VAL A 197 14.47 -5.22 4.04
C VAL A 197 15.67 -4.72 4.82
N HIS A 198 16.15 -3.54 4.47
CA HIS A 198 17.21 -2.82 5.17
C HIS A 198 16.58 -1.82 6.16
N ALA A 199 17.07 -1.83 7.40
CA ALA A 199 16.57 -0.97 8.45
C ALA A 199 17.73 -0.37 9.24
N LYS A 200 17.66 0.93 9.55
CA LYS A 200 18.61 1.65 10.41
C LYS A 200 17.86 2.39 11.51
N GLY A 201 18.32 2.26 12.75
CA GLY A 201 17.68 2.88 13.92
C GLY A 201 16.81 1.91 14.72
N SER A 202 16.07 2.44 15.69
CA SER A 202 15.21 1.71 16.64
C SER A 202 14.32 2.68 17.41
N ASP A 203 13.46 2.15 18.27
CA ASP A 203 12.58 2.92 19.15
C ASP A 203 13.32 3.84 20.13
N LEU A 204 14.56 3.50 20.50
CA LEU A 204 15.37 4.25 21.47
C LEU A 204 16.60 4.92 20.84
N ILE A 205 17.17 4.31 19.81
CA ILE A 205 18.42 4.74 19.17
C ILE A 205 18.12 5.19 17.75
N ARG A 206 18.44 6.45 17.44
CA ARG A 206 18.26 7.04 16.10
C ARG A 206 19.20 6.38 15.07
N PRO A 207 18.90 6.49 13.77
CA PRO A 207 19.75 5.92 12.73
C PRO A 207 21.17 6.54 12.79
N PRO A 208 22.25 5.74 12.78
CA PRO A 208 23.62 6.24 12.81
C PRO A 208 24.04 6.79 11.43
N VAL A 209 23.31 7.79 10.93
CA VAL A 209 23.51 8.43 9.63
C VAL A 209 24.02 9.85 9.87
N LYS A 210 25.22 10.16 9.35
CA LYS A 210 25.84 11.47 9.51
C LYS A 210 25.08 12.56 8.74
N ASP A 211 24.92 12.37 7.43
CA ASP A 211 24.12 13.23 6.56
C ASP A 211 22.85 12.50 6.14
N LEU A 212 21.76 12.83 6.84
CA LEU A 212 20.47 12.20 6.65
C LEU A 212 19.81 12.60 5.32
N TYR A 213 20.03 13.83 4.85
CA TYR A 213 19.54 14.27 3.54
C TYR A 213 20.17 13.44 2.44
N LYS A 214 21.51 13.42 2.39
CA LYS A 214 22.26 12.70 1.36
C LYS A 214 21.93 11.20 1.35
N TYR A 215 21.76 10.62 2.54
CA TYR A 215 21.36 9.22 2.65
C TYR A 215 19.96 8.97 2.06
N LEU A 216 18.96 9.76 2.46
CA LEU A 216 17.59 9.57 2.01
C LEU A 216 17.41 9.87 0.52
N SER A 217 17.99 10.97 0.02
CA SER A 217 17.92 11.33 -1.39
C SER A 217 18.62 10.30 -2.28
N GLY A 218 19.73 9.73 -1.83
CA GLY A 218 20.41 8.65 -2.56
C GLY A 218 19.64 7.33 -2.58
N LYS A 219 18.75 7.10 -1.60
CA LYS A 219 17.96 5.85 -1.49
C LYS A 219 16.60 5.91 -2.16
N ILE A 220 16.07 7.11 -2.41
CA ILE A 220 14.69 7.27 -2.87
C ILE A 220 14.44 6.69 -4.27
N SER A 221 15.47 6.64 -5.10
CA SER A 221 15.44 6.02 -6.43
C SER A 221 15.56 4.50 -6.40
N GLU A 222 16.02 3.91 -5.29
CA GLU A 222 16.19 2.45 -5.17
C GLU A 222 14.90 1.72 -4.78
N GLY A 223 13.93 2.43 -4.20
CA GLY A 223 12.65 1.86 -3.77
C GLY A 223 12.00 2.63 -2.62
N PRO A 224 10.88 2.11 -2.08
CA PRO A 224 10.12 2.80 -1.05
C PRO A 224 10.92 2.97 0.24
N ILE A 225 10.80 4.15 0.85
CA ILE A 225 11.41 4.47 2.13
C ILE A 225 10.31 4.77 3.14
N PHE A 226 10.26 4.00 4.23
CA PHE A 226 9.42 4.25 5.38
C PHE A 226 10.23 4.92 6.47
N LEU A 227 9.69 6.01 7.01
CA LEU A 227 10.30 6.73 8.11
C LEU A 227 9.51 6.48 9.38
N TYR A 228 10.21 6.06 10.44
CA TYR A 228 9.68 5.96 11.78
C TYR A 228 10.02 7.23 12.55
N LEU A 229 9.00 8.00 12.89
CA LEU A 229 9.10 9.39 13.29
C LEU A 229 8.49 9.65 14.68
N ASN A 230 9.04 10.66 15.34
CA ASN A 230 8.36 11.32 16.45
C ASN A 230 7.44 12.43 15.89
N ASN A 231 6.17 12.10 15.71
CA ASN A 231 5.17 13.00 15.13
C ASN A 231 4.91 14.26 15.99
N ARG A 232 5.15 14.19 17.31
CA ARG A 232 4.96 15.33 18.23
C ARG A 232 6.01 16.42 18.02
N LEU A 233 7.20 16.06 17.57
CA LEU A 233 8.24 17.03 17.20
C LEU A 233 8.00 17.63 15.82
N LEU A 234 7.30 16.88 14.96
CA LEU A 234 6.98 17.28 13.60
C LEU A 234 5.83 18.30 13.57
N TYR A 235 4.78 18.08 14.36
CA TYR A 235 3.69 19.02 14.57
C TYR A 235 3.70 19.48 16.03
N LYS A 236 4.21 20.70 16.31
CA LYS A 236 4.13 21.32 17.64
C LYS A 236 2.65 21.46 18.06
N LYS A 237 2.10 20.48 18.76
CA LYS A 237 0.75 20.57 19.37
C LYS A 237 0.89 21.17 20.77
N ASN A 238 0.38 22.39 20.96
CA ASN A 238 0.58 23.19 22.18
C ASN A 238 -0.23 22.74 23.42
N HIS A 239 -1.05 21.68 23.33
CA HIS A 239 -2.07 21.39 24.35
C HIS A 239 -1.93 20.04 25.09
N VAL A 240 -0.74 19.44 25.18
CA VAL A 240 -0.56 18.17 25.95
C VAL A 240 0.57 18.29 26.97
N VAL A 241 0.19 18.25 28.25
CA VAL A 241 1.04 18.53 29.43
C VAL A 241 2.04 17.40 29.72
N THR A 242 1.76 16.15 29.34
CA THR A 242 2.67 15.01 29.56
C THR A 242 3.46 14.63 28.29
N ARG A 243 4.79 14.74 28.39
CA ARG A 243 5.75 14.73 27.28
C ARG A 243 6.58 13.43 27.22
N PHE A 244 5.97 12.31 26.90
CA PHE A 244 6.75 11.12 26.50
C PHE A 244 7.16 11.22 25.02
N GLY A 245 8.48 11.28 24.78
CA GLY A 245 9.11 11.49 23.47
C GLY A 245 9.25 10.23 22.61
N ILE A 246 8.37 9.25 22.81
CA ILE A 246 8.44 7.94 22.15
C ILE A 246 7.98 8.10 20.69
N PRO A 247 8.79 7.73 19.70
CA PRO A 247 8.33 7.66 18.31
C PRO A 247 7.21 6.63 18.20
N THR A 248 6.14 6.92 17.47
CA THR A 248 5.03 5.96 17.27
C THR A 248 4.47 6.00 15.86
N HIS A 249 5.02 6.85 14.99
CA HIS A 249 4.38 7.19 13.72
C HIS A 249 5.21 6.75 12.53
N TYR A 250 4.53 6.30 11.48
CA TYR A 250 5.15 5.90 10.23
C TYR A 250 4.62 6.74 9.09
N VAL A 251 5.51 7.15 8.21
CA VAL A 251 5.16 7.79 6.94
C VAL A 251 5.95 7.15 5.81
N LEU A 252 5.40 7.21 4.60
CA LEU A 252 6.11 6.86 3.38
C LEU A 252 6.76 8.12 2.80
N LEU A 253 8.09 8.14 2.68
CA LEU A 253 8.80 9.23 2.03
C LEU A 253 8.60 9.14 0.51
N LEU A 254 8.11 10.22 -0.09
CA LEU A 254 7.87 10.34 -1.53
C LEU A 254 8.92 11.19 -2.22
N ASP A 255 9.42 12.24 -1.57
CA ASP A 255 10.48 13.09 -2.09
C ASP A 255 11.26 13.79 -0.97
N ILE A 256 12.50 14.20 -1.24
CA ILE A 256 13.31 15.01 -0.34
C ILE A 256 14.27 15.90 -1.13
N TYR A 257 14.24 17.22 -0.88
CA TYR A 257 15.09 18.19 -1.58
C TYR A 257 15.47 19.36 -0.67
N LYS A 258 16.54 20.07 -1.03
CA LYS A 258 16.95 21.29 -0.32
C LYS A 258 16.25 22.52 -0.89
N SER A 259 15.85 23.45 -0.03
CA SER A 259 15.46 24.80 -0.45
C SER A 259 16.68 25.73 -0.48
N GLY A 260 16.56 26.87 -1.18
CA GLY A 260 17.65 27.84 -1.33
C GLY A 260 18.17 28.45 -0.02
N ASP A 261 17.38 28.37 1.06
CA ASP A 261 17.72 28.84 2.41
C ASP A 261 18.40 27.78 3.29
N GLY A 262 18.82 26.64 2.70
CA GLY A 262 19.52 25.57 3.42
C GLY A 262 18.61 24.67 4.27
N ARG A 263 17.28 24.86 4.23
CA ARG A 263 16.32 23.94 4.84
C ARG A 263 16.09 22.72 3.94
N ILE A 264 15.49 21.68 4.52
CA ILE A 264 15.16 20.44 3.82
C ILE A 264 13.65 20.32 3.72
N ASN A 265 13.17 20.20 2.49
CA ASN A 265 11.81 19.81 2.17
C ASN A 265 11.70 18.29 2.17
N ILE A 266 10.79 17.76 2.97
CA ILE A 266 10.40 16.35 3.00
C ILE A 266 8.95 16.26 2.52
N VAL A 267 8.75 15.48 1.47
CA VAL A 267 7.44 15.16 0.92
C VAL A 267 7.12 13.73 1.29
N TYR A 268 6.04 13.51 2.03
CA TYR A 268 5.68 12.19 2.50
C TYR A 268 4.18 11.96 2.40
N TRP A 269 3.81 10.69 2.40
CA TRP A 269 2.43 10.26 2.50
C TRP A 269 2.09 9.84 3.92
N ASP A 270 0.98 10.37 4.43
CA ASP A 270 0.46 10.16 5.78
C ASP A 270 -1.06 10.37 5.76
N TYR A 271 -1.84 9.51 6.43
CA TYR A 271 -3.32 9.60 6.47
C TYR A 271 -3.98 9.82 5.10
N GLY A 272 -3.62 9.03 4.08
CA GLY A 272 -4.20 9.13 2.74
C GLY A 272 -3.90 10.45 2.01
N LYS A 273 -2.93 11.24 2.48
CA LYS A 273 -2.59 12.56 1.92
C LYS A 273 -1.09 12.71 1.71
N LYS A 274 -0.75 13.43 0.64
CA LYS A 274 0.62 13.92 0.39
C LYS A 274 0.83 15.19 1.19
N THR A 275 1.88 15.21 2.00
CA THR A 275 2.27 16.34 2.86
C THR A 275 3.68 16.81 2.50
N LEU A 276 3.84 18.12 2.35
CA LEU A 276 5.14 18.78 2.25
C LEU A 276 5.47 19.41 3.61
N GLN A 277 6.69 19.20 4.09
CA GLN A 277 7.17 19.88 5.28
C GLN A 277 8.61 20.33 5.14
N GLN A 278 8.89 21.56 5.58
CA GLN A 278 10.22 22.16 5.51
C GLN A 278 10.85 22.24 6.89
N VAL A 279 11.96 21.54 7.09
CA VAL A 279 12.63 21.42 8.39
C VAL A 279 14.13 21.78 8.30
N PRO A 280 14.72 22.34 9.36
CA PRO A 280 16.17 22.45 9.46
C PRO A 280 16.84 21.05 9.53
N PRO A 281 18.07 20.87 9.04
CA PRO A 281 18.77 19.58 9.10
C PRO A 281 18.88 18.99 10.51
N LYS A 282 19.11 19.84 11.53
CA LYS A 282 19.16 19.42 12.94
C LYS A 282 17.81 18.85 13.41
N LEU A 283 16.69 19.43 12.99
CA LEU A 283 15.37 18.93 13.34
C LEU A 283 15.09 17.61 12.65
N LEU A 284 15.40 17.48 11.35
CA LEU A 284 15.25 16.23 10.60
C LEU A 284 15.95 15.07 11.34
N LYS A 285 17.22 15.27 11.74
CA LYS A 285 17.97 14.27 12.49
C LYS A 285 17.35 13.93 13.85
N LYS A 286 16.68 14.89 14.50
CA LYS A 286 16.05 14.70 15.82
C LYS A 286 14.74 13.91 15.74
N ILE A 287 13.97 14.06 14.65
CA ILE A 287 12.63 13.47 14.51
C ILE A 287 12.64 12.04 13.96
N ILE A 288 13.66 11.65 13.17
CA ILE A 288 13.74 10.31 12.57
C ILE A 288 14.42 9.35 13.54
N TYR A 289 13.70 8.31 13.95
CA TYR A 289 14.18 7.24 14.82
C TYR A 289 14.48 5.96 14.06
N GLY A 290 13.81 5.72 12.93
CA GLY A 290 14.05 4.58 12.07
C GLY A 290 13.90 4.92 10.60
N ILE A 291 14.73 4.30 9.78
CA ILE A 291 14.62 4.34 8.32
C ILE A 291 14.55 2.90 7.86
N THR A 292 13.49 2.55 7.15
CA THR A 292 13.34 1.25 6.52
C THR A 292 13.20 1.44 5.03
N HIS A 293 13.99 0.72 4.23
CA HIS A 293 13.84 0.69 2.78
C HIS A 293 14.06 -0.73 2.26
N PHE A 294 13.56 -0.98 1.06
CA PHE A 294 13.76 -2.25 0.36
C PHE A 294 13.87 -2.00 -1.13
N ASN A 295 14.56 -2.89 -1.83
CA ASN A 295 14.60 -2.87 -3.28
C ASN A 295 13.47 -3.77 -3.81
N PRO A 296 12.51 -3.23 -4.60
CA PRO A 296 11.42 -4.02 -5.16
C PRO A 296 11.87 -4.97 -6.28
N VAL A 297 13.07 -4.77 -6.85
CA VAL A 297 13.66 -5.71 -7.80
C VAL A 297 14.26 -6.86 -7.01
N ALA A 298 13.60 -8.02 -7.05
CA ALA A 298 14.20 -9.24 -6.53
C ALA A 298 15.54 -9.46 -7.24
N LYS A 299 16.64 -9.58 -6.49
CA LYS A 299 17.86 -10.18 -7.02
C LYS A 299 17.46 -11.59 -7.47
N LYS A 300 17.56 -11.83 -8.79
CA LYS A 300 17.39 -13.16 -9.38
C LYS A 300 18.40 -14.12 -8.77
#